data_AF-X1NH13-F1
#
_entry.id   AF-X1NH13-F1
#
_cell.length_a   1.000
_cell.length_b   1.000
_cell.length_c   1.000
_cell.angle_alpha   90.00
_cell.angle_beta   90.00
_cell.angle_gamma   90.00
#
_symmetry.space_group_name_H-M   'P 1'
#
loop_
_entity.id
_entity.type
_entity.pdbx_description
1 polymer ?
#
loop_
_entity_poly.entity_id
_entity_poly.type
_entity_poly.pdbx_seq_one_letter_code
_entity_poly.pdbx_strand_id
1 'polypeptide(L)'
;MHLRISSTSSLAFGKIYDVIDTTSDTVNINATTSATDTDPDVQDGTACSGNATCVINVDDNLFTASSTEVGRYLYNITDNKHYLIVKNVEDATDIIHIITNSPDDFTTMDDGDNVRIVDGIRTNDTFEILDYALITGEATNHG
;
A
#
# COMPACT_ATOMS: atom_id res chain seq x y z
N MET A 1 9.17 -17.73 -6.21
CA MET A 1 10.06 -17.21 -5.15
C MET A 1 9.22 -16.26 -4.34
N HIS A 2 9.23 -16.43 -3.03
CA HIS A 2 8.55 -15.56 -2.09
C HIS A 2 9.57 -14.74 -1.30
N LEU A 3 9.24 -13.48 -1.08
CA LEU A 3 9.97 -12.61 -0.17
C LEU A 3 9.06 -12.02 0.88
N ARG A 4 9.66 -11.56 1.98
CA ARG A 4 8.98 -10.83 3.04
C ARG A 4 9.76 -9.58 3.39
N ILE A 5 9.06 -8.47 3.59
CA ILE A 5 9.67 -7.25 4.15
C ILE A 5 10.00 -7.50 5.62
N SER A 6 11.29 -7.41 5.95
CA SER A 6 11.84 -7.75 7.27
C SER A 6 12.14 -6.53 8.13
N SER A 7 12.13 -5.32 7.55
CA SER A 7 12.25 -4.06 8.29
C SER A 7 11.04 -3.86 9.20
N THR A 8 11.21 -3.98 10.52
CA THR A 8 10.11 -3.86 11.50
C THR A 8 9.46 -2.48 11.57
N SER A 9 10.15 -1.46 11.05
CA SER A 9 9.63 -0.09 10.90
C SER A 9 8.90 0.16 9.58
N SER A 10 8.90 -0.82 8.66
CA SER A 10 8.17 -0.70 7.39
C SER A 10 6.68 -0.86 7.60
N LEU A 11 5.88 -0.12 6.84
CA LEU A 11 4.42 -0.33 6.80
C LEU A 11 4.02 -1.63 6.10
N ALA A 12 4.94 -2.20 5.32
CA ALA A 12 4.80 -3.50 4.69
C ALA A 12 5.41 -4.65 5.52
N PHE A 13 5.86 -4.40 6.76
CA PHE A 13 6.47 -5.43 7.60
C PHE A 13 5.61 -6.69 7.69
N GLY A 14 6.24 -7.85 7.47
CA GLY A 14 5.57 -9.15 7.57
C GLY A 14 4.70 -9.52 6.36
N LYS A 15 4.47 -8.61 5.41
CA LYS A 15 3.77 -8.93 4.16
C LYS A 15 4.65 -9.81 3.26
N ILE A 16 4.02 -10.80 2.63
CA ILE A 16 4.67 -11.74 1.71
C ILE A 16 4.31 -11.33 0.28
N TYR A 17 5.31 -11.33 -0.60
CA TYR A 17 5.17 -10.95 -2.00
C TYR A 17 5.66 -12.06 -2.91
N ASP A 18 4.90 -12.30 -3.97
CA ASP A 18 5.33 -13.12 -5.10
C ASP A 18 6.29 -12.33 -5.98
N VAL A 19 7.43 -12.94 -6.30
CA VAL A 19 8.36 -12.39 -7.27
C VAL A 19 8.22 -13.10 -8.60
N ILE A 20 7.89 -12.32 -9.62
CA ILE A 20 7.96 -12.71 -11.03
C ILE A 20 9.11 -11.93 -11.64
N ASP A 21 10.34 -12.44 -11.50
CA ASP A 21 11.49 -11.91 -12.23
C ASP A 21 11.95 -12.93 -13.29
N THR A 22 12.27 -12.42 -14.47
CA THR A 22 12.71 -13.22 -15.63
C THR A 22 14.17 -12.94 -15.99
N THR A 23 14.83 -12.05 -15.25
CA THR A 23 16.23 -11.68 -15.44
C THR A 23 17.12 -12.39 -14.41
N SER A 24 18.35 -12.74 -14.80
CA SER A 24 19.18 -13.67 -14.03
C SER A 24 19.79 -13.11 -12.74
N ASP A 25 19.77 -11.80 -12.52
CA ASP A 25 20.64 -11.18 -11.49
C ASP A 25 19.97 -10.06 -10.68
N THR A 26 18.72 -9.72 -10.96
CA THR A 26 17.97 -8.72 -10.21
C THR A 26 16.63 -9.28 -9.75
N VAL A 27 16.17 -8.80 -8.60
CA VAL A 27 14.82 -9.06 -8.07
C VAL A 27 14.13 -7.72 -7.95
N ASN A 28 13.18 -7.46 -8.84
CA ASN A 28 12.39 -6.24 -8.79
C ASN A 28 11.17 -6.40 -7.88
N ILE A 29 11.10 -5.57 -6.83
CA ILE A 29 9.92 -5.45 -5.97
C ILE A 29 9.23 -4.14 -6.34
N ASN A 30 8.07 -4.23 -6.97
CA ASN A 30 7.32 -3.04 -7.38
C ASN A 30 6.30 -2.69 -6.31
N ALA A 31 6.42 -1.48 -5.75
CA ALA A 31 5.36 -0.91 -4.94
C ALA A 31 4.18 -0.55 -5.84
N THR A 32 2.97 -1.02 -5.50
CA THR A 32 1.76 -0.64 -6.24
C THR A 32 1.16 0.60 -5.61
N THR A 33 0.89 1.61 -6.45
CA THR A 33 0.20 2.84 -6.06
C THR A 33 -1.00 3.08 -6.96
N SER A 34 -2.09 3.64 -6.43
CA SER A 34 -3.19 4.17 -7.26
C SER A 34 -2.75 5.46 -7.98
N ALA A 35 -3.66 6.03 -8.77
CA ALA A 35 -3.58 7.44 -9.16
C ALA A 35 -3.60 8.36 -7.92
N THR A 36 -3.26 9.62 -8.13
CA THR A 36 -3.41 10.66 -7.10
C THR A 36 -4.78 11.30 -7.24
N ASP A 37 -5.52 11.30 -6.16
CA ASP A 37 -6.69 12.16 -5.97
C ASP A 37 -6.18 13.48 -5.36
N THR A 38 -6.62 14.60 -5.94
CA THR A 38 -6.19 15.95 -5.55
C THR A 38 -7.26 16.74 -4.82
N ASP A 39 -8.47 16.18 -4.67
CA ASP A 39 -9.60 16.83 -4.01
C ASP A 39 -10.47 15.84 -3.19
N PRO A 40 -9.88 15.02 -2.30
CA PRO A 40 -10.64 14.17 -1.41
C PRO A 40 -11.38 15.01 -0.36
N ASP A 41 -12.51 14.47 0.10
CA ASP A 41 -13.45 15.18 0.99
C ASP A 41 -13.73 14.37 2.26
N VAL A 42 -13.40 14.91 3.44
CA VAL A 42 -13.66 14.28 4.73
C VAL A 42 -15.15 14.41 5.05
N GLN A 43 -15.86 13.29 5.15
CA GLN A 43 -17.33 13.30 5.25
C GLN A 43 -17.89 13.90 6.53
N ASP A 44 -17.13 13.84 7.62
CA ASP A 44 -17.54 14.32 8.95
C ASP A 44 -16.57 15.41 9.46
N GLY A 45 -16.65 16.60 8.87
CA GLY A 45 -15.86 17.75 9.28
C GLY A 45 -15.16 18.41 8.10
N THR A 46 -14.01 19.04 8.38
CA THR A 46 -13.06 19.48 7.34
C THR A 46 -11.69 18.82 7.49
N ALA A 47 -11.60 17.95 8.50
CA ALA A 47 -10.39 17.30 8.95
C ALA A 47 -10.76 16.05 9.76
N CYS A 48 -10.01 14.98 9.58
CA CYS A 48 -10.12 13.80 10.42
C CYS A 48 -9.75 14.14 11.86
N SER A 49 -10.50 13.61 12.83
CA SER A 49 -10.21 13.78 14.25
C SER A 49 -10.63 12.57 15.09
N GLY A 50 -10.06 12.44 16.29
CA GLY A 50 -10.43 11.39 17.26
C GLY A 50 -9.73 10.03 17.07
N ASN A 51 -10.29 9.00 17.72
CA ASN A 51 -9.61 7.71 17.99
C ASN A 51 -10.21 6.48 17.29
N ALA A 52 -11.13 6.65 16.34
CA ALA A 52 -11.87 5.53 15.75
C ALA A 52 -11.61 5.40 14.25
N THR A 53 -12.41 6.05 13.44
CA THR A 53 -12.34 5.97 11.99
C THR A 53 -12.68 7.32 11.40
N CYS A 54 -12.09 7.62 10.25
CA CYS A 54 -12.46 8.78 9.43
C CYS A 54 -12.94 8.28 8.07
N VAL A 55 -13.99 8.89 7.54
CA VAL A 55 -14.58 8.56 6.24
C VAL A 55 -14.21 9.65 5.26
N ILE A 56 -13.70 9.25 4.11
CA ILE A 56 -13.19 10.14 3.07
C ILE A 56 -13.84 9.72 1.75
N ASN A 57 -14.48 10.67 1.08
CA ASN A 57 -14.85 10.51 -0.32
C ASN A 57 -13.63 10.81 -1.18
N VAL A 58 -13.43 9.98 -2.19
CA VAL A 58 -12.34 10.10 -3.14
C VAL A 58 -12.88 9.98 -4.57
N ASP A 59 -12.04 10.30 -5.54
CA ASP A 59 -12.33 10.13 -6.96
C ASP A 59 -12.78 8.68 -7.27
N ASP A 60 -13.85 8.54 -8.06
CA ASP A 60 -14.49 7.29 -8.56
C ASP A 60 -13.55 6.33 -9.32
N ASN A 61 -12.30 6.74 -9.56
CA ASN A 61 -11.31 5.95 -10.28
C ASN A 61 -10.08 5.60 -9.43
N LEU A 62 -10.09 5.94 -8.14
CA LEU A 62 -8.98 5.65 -7.24
C LEU A 62 -8.84 4.14 -7.01
N PHE A 63 -9.96 3.43 -7.04
CA PHE A 63 -10.05 1.96 -7.10
C PHE A 63 -11.26 1.55 -7.98
N THR A 64 -11.40 0.26 -8.28
CA THR A 64 -12.44 -0.22 -9.22
C THR A 64 -13.38 -1.27 -8.63
N ALA A 65 -13.24 -1.56 -7.33
CA ALA A 65 -14.09 -2.51 -6.63
C ALA A 65 -14.03 -2.28 -5.11
N SER A 66 -15.16 -2.57 -4.44
CA SER A 66 -15.24 -2.55 -2.99
C SER A 66 -14.32 -3.59 -2.34
N SER A 67 -13.80 -3.28 -1.15
CA SER A 67 -12.98 -4.16 -0.29
C SER A 67 -11.61 -4.61 -0.86
N THR A 68 -11.17 -4.10 -2.00
CA THR A 68 -9.85 -4.45 -2.59
C THR A 68 -8.68 -3.73 -1.93
N GLU A 69 -8.93 -2.60 -1.26
CA GLU A 69 -7.89 -1.73 -0.73
C GLU A 69 -7.67 -1.92 0.78
N VAL A 70 -8.45 -2.79 1.42
CA VAL A 70 -8.33 -3.09 2.85
C VAL A 70 -6.94 -3.67 3.16
N GLY A 71 -6.28 -3.12 4.19
CA GLY A 71 -4.92 -3.52 4.56
C GLY A 71 -3.80 -2.79 3.79
N ARG A 72 -4.17 -1.94 2.83
CA ARG A 72 -3.30 -0.92 2.23
C ARG A 72 -3.43 0.39 3.00
N TYR A 73 -2.68 1.40 2.57
CA TYR A 73 -2.66 2.70 3.25
C TYR A 73 -3.13 3.79 2.31
N LEU A 74 -3.98 4.68 2.82
CA LEU A 74 -4.18 5.99 2.22
C LEU A 74 -2.99 6.86 2.63
N TYR A 75 -2.19 7.25 1.64
CA TYR A 75 -1.05 8.13 1.82
C TYR A 75 -1.49 9.57 1.55
N ASN A 76 -1.55 10.39 2.59
CA ASN A 76 -1.61 11.84 2.45
C ASN A 76 -0.24 12.34 2.01
N ILE A 77 -0.16 12.73 0.74
CA ILE A 77 1.03 13.24 0.07
C ILE A 77 1.37 14.63 0.58
N THR A 78 0.35 15.46 0.89
CA THR A 78 0.53 16.83 1.40
C THR A 78 1.36 16.81 2.68
N ASP A 79 0.99 15.97 3.64
CA ASP A 79 1.60 15.94 4.98
C ASP A 79 2.56 14.77 5.22
N ASN A 80 2.77 13.95 4.20
CA ASN A 80 3.59 12.74 4.28
C ASN A 80 3.13 11.77 5.40
N LYS A 81 1.81 11.56 5.50
CA LYS A 81 1.17 10.71 6.51
C LYS A 81 0.47 9.50 5.90
N HIS A 82 0.42 8.41 6.63
CA HIS A 82 -0.19 7.17 6.17
C HIS A 82 -1.27 6.71 7.13
N TYR A 83 -2.41 6.33 6.58
CA TYR A 83 -3.55 5.85 7.35
C TYR A 83 -4.02 4.51 6.81
N LEU A 84 -4.13 3.50 7.68
CA LEU A 84 -4.56 2.17 7.29
C LEU A 84 -6.02 2.21 6.81
N ILE A 85 -6.25 1.64 5.62
CA ILE A 85 -7.59 1.47 5.06
C ILE A 85 -8.22 0.24 5.70
N VAL A 86 -9.33 0.44 6.39
CA VAL A 86 -10.11 -0.63 7.04
C VAL A 86 -11.32 -1.04 6.22
N LYS A 87 -11.77 -0.19 5.30
CA LYS A 87 -12.87 -0.45 4.37
C LYS A 87 -12.77 0.51 3.18
N ASN A 88 -13.07 0.03 1.98
CA ASN A 88 -13.36 0.87 0.82
C ASN A 88 -14.65 0.39 0.13
N VAL A 89 -15.42 1.32 -0.40
CA VAL A 89 -16.68 1.08 -1.12
C VAL A 89 -16.59 1.77 -2.47
N GLU A 90 -16.83 1.01 -3.53
CA GLU A 90 -16.97 1.52 -4.89
C GLU A 90 -18.44 1.87 -5.13
N ASP A 91 -18.69 3.11 -5.55
CA ASP A 91 -19.99 3.71 -5.84
C ASP A 91 -19.75 4.96 -6.72
N ALA A 92 -20.77 5.70 -7.13
CA ALA A 92 -20.63 6.92 -7.95
C ALA A 92 -19.71 8.00 -7.38
N THR A 93 -19.40 7.90 -6.09
CA THR A 93 -18.26 8.53 -5.44
C THR A 93 -17.64 7.48 -4.53
N ASP A 94 -16.36 7.22 -4.73
CA ASP A 94 -15.64 6.20 -3.99
C ASP A 94 -15.47 6.61 -2.53
N ILE A 95 -15.58 5.66 -1.60
CA ILE A 95 -15.50 5.92 -0.17
C ILE A 95 -14.39 5.09 0.45
N ILE A 96 -13.54 5.73 1.26
CA ILE A 96 -12.51 5.09 2.07
C ILE A 96 -12.79 5.34 3.55
N HIS A 97 -12.71 4.30 4.36
CA HIS A 97 -12.61 4.40 5.80
C HIS A 97 -11.17 4.13 6.23
N ILE A 98 -10.58 5.11 6.90
CA ILE A 98 -9.25 5.01 7.50
C ILE A 98 -9.32 4.95 9.02
N ILE A 99 -8.23 4.49 9.66
CA ILE A 99 -8.09 4.45 11.12
C ILE A 99 -6.85 5.25 11.56
N THR A 100 -6.97 5.91 12.72
CA THR A 100 -5.89 6.67 13.37
C THR A 100 -4.92 5.72 14.09
N ASN A 101 -3.76 6.21 14.53
CA ASN A 101 -2.73 5.43 15.23
C ASN A 101 -2.22 4.19 14.45
N SER A 102 -2.36 4.18 13.12
CA SER A 102 -2.04 3.00 12.30
C SER A 102 -1.65 3.38 10.87
N PRO A 103 -0.41 3.80 10.62
CA PRO A 103 0.64 4.14 11.61
C PRO A 103 0.48 5.53 12.24
N ASP A 104 -0.12 6.47 11.52
CA ASP A 104 -0.14 7.89 11.91
C ASP A 104 -1.48 8.29 12.55
N ASP A 105 -1.44 9.34 13.36
CA ASP A 105 -2.61 9.96 13.97
C ASP A 105 -3.31 10.93 13.01
N PHE A 106 -4.64 11.05 13.16
CA PHE A 106 -5.46 12.08 12.52
C PHE A 106 -5.10 13.48 13.06
N THR A 107 -4.03 14.04 12.50
CA THR A 107 -3.53 15.39 12.83
C THR A 107 -3.48 16.30 11.61
N THR A 108 -3.60 15.72 10.41
CA THR A 108 -3.17 16.29 9.13
C THR A 108 -3.84 15.51 7.99
N MET A 109 -5.15 15.29 8.06
CA MET A 109 -5.90 14.71 6.95
C MET A 109 -7.12 15.58 6.79
N ASP A 110 -6.99 16.56 5.90
CA ASP A 110 -7.91 17.67 5.71
C ASP A 110 -8.56 17.58 4.32
N ASP A 111 -9.65 18.31 4.12
CA ASP A 111 -10.29 18.39 2.80
C ASP A 111 -9.32 18.99 1.76
N GLY A 112 -9.32 18.42 0.56
CA GLY A 112 -8.49 18.89 -0.55
C GLY A 112 -7.01 18.49 -0.48
N ASP A 113 -6.63 17.62 0.46
CA ASP A 113 -5.28 17.07 0.51
C ASP A 113 -4.98 16.16 -0.68
N ASN A 114 -3.74 16.14 -1.17
CA ASN A 114 -3.39 15.18 -2.21
C ASN A 114 -3.22 13.79 -1.60
N VAL A 115 -3.98 12.80 -2.07
CA VAL A 115 -3.93 11.43 -1.54
C VAL A 115 -3.72 10.39 -2.64
N ARG A 116 -3.18 9.23 -2.24
CA ARG A 116 -3.16 8.02 -3.06
C ARG A 116 -3.11 6.77 -2.20
N ILE A 117 -3.48 5.63 -2.75
CA ILE A 117 -3.38 4.34 -2.08
C ILE A 117 -2.00 3.72 -2.34
N VAL A 118 -1.35 3.21 -1.29
CA VAL A 118 -0.04 2.56 -1.36
C VAL A 118 -0.04 1.24 -0.58
N ASP A 119 0.79 0.28 -1.00
CA ASP A 119 0.93 -1.02 -0.31
C ASP A 119 1.76 -0.95 1.00
N GLY A 120 2.48 0.15 1.20
CA GLY A 120 3.34 0.41 2.36
C GLY A 120 4.82 0.08 2.15
N ILE A 121 5.22 -0.43 0.97
CA ILE A 121 6.63 -0.65 0.63
C ILE A 121 7.31 0.70 0.45
N ARG A 122 8.47 0.87 1.06
CA ARG A 122 9.27 2.10 1.01
C ARG A 122 10.67 1.85 0.49
N THR A 123 11.28 2.90 -0.06
CA THR A 123 12.69 2.88 -0.41
C THR A 123 13.52 2.53 0.82
N ASN A 124 14.49 1.63 0.65
CA ASN A 124 15.35 1.07 1.69
C ASN A 124 14.67 0.09 2.67
N ASP A 125 13.45 -0.36 2.40
CA ASP A 125 12.93 -1.52 3.09
C ASP A 125 13.82 -2.73 2.82
N THR A 126 14.21 -3.42 3.88
CA THR A 126 14.95 -4.68 3.77
C THR A 126 13.97 -5.84 3.59
N PHE A 127 14.38 -6.83 2.80
CA PHE A 127 13.61 -8.05 2.58
C PHE A 127 14.42 -9.29 2.92
N GLU A 128 13.70 -10.38 3.18
CA GLU A 128 14.22 -11.73 3.35
C GLU A 128 13.60 -12.63 2.29
N ILE A 129 14.42 -13.48 1.65
CA ILE A 129 13.95 -14.50 0.72
C ILE A 129 13.50 -15.70 1.55
N LEU A 130 12.22 -16.06 1.44
CA LEU A 130 11.63 -17.16 2.21
C LEU A 130 11.80 -18.51 1.52
N ASP A 131 11.72 -18.52 0.19
CA ASP A 131 12.04 -19.69 -0.62
C ASP A 131 12.73 -19.29 -1.92
N TYR A 132 13.62 -20.16 -2.40
CA TYR A 132 14.15 -20.07 -3.75
C TYR A 132 14.39 -21.48 -4.28
N ALA A 133 14.15 -21.68 -5.58
CA ALA A 133 14.47 -22.93 -6.25
C ALA A 133 15.73 -22.71 -7.09
N LEU A 134 16.80 -23.44 -6.78
CA LEU A 134 18.00 -23.47 -7.61
C LEU A 134 17.87 -24.61 -8.63
N ILE A 135 17.66 -24.27 -9.90
CA ILE A 135 17.76 -25.25 -10.98
C ILE A 135 19.23 -25.35 -11.39
N THR A 136 19.89 -26.45 -11.04
CA THR A 136 21.20 -26.79 -11.60
C THR A 136 20.97 -27.61 -12.87
N GLY A 137 21.24 -27.02 -14.03
CA GLY A 137 21.29 -27.77 -15.28
C GLY A 137 22.57 -28.61 -15.34
N GLU A 138 22.46 -29.93 -15.28
CA GLU A 138 23.58 -30.82 -15.57
C GLU A 138 23.78 -30.88 -17.09
N ALA A 139 24.90 -30.37 -17.60
CA ALA A 139 25.32 -30.62 -18.96
C ALA A 139 26.08 -31.96 -19.00
N THR A 140 25.40 -33.05 -19.36
CA THR A 140 26.10 -34.30 -19.70
C THR A 140 26.81 -34.12 -21.04
N ASN A 141 28.08 -33.72 -21.00
CA ASN A 141 28.97 -33.84 -22.16
C ASN A 141 29.17 -35.33 -22.44
N HIS A 142 28.43 -35.87 -23.41
CA HIS A 142 28.79 -37.13 -24.04
C HIS A 142 29.97 -36.83 -24.97
N GLY A 143 31.17 -37.23 -24.52
CA GLY A 143 32.45 -36.98 -25.19
C GLY A 143 32.59 -37.59 -26.57
#